data_AF-J9H3A7-F1
#
_entry.id   AF-J9H3A7-F1
#
_cell.length_a   1.000
_cell.length_b   1.000
_cell.length_c   1.000
_cell.angle_alpha   90.00
_cell.angle_beta   90.00
_cell.angle_gamma   90.00
#
_symmetry.space_group_name_H-M   'P 1'
#
loop_
_entity.id
_entity.type
_entity.pdbx_description
1 polymer ?
#
loop_
_entity_poly.entity_id
_entity_poly.type
_entity_poly.pdbx_seq_one_letter_code
_entity_poly.pdbx_strand_id
1 'polypeptide(L)'
;MGGLTVILSAIGCDDHHESNLKLNGDTHIIALALDDYAGVIDKKALTVTVGVPESYDTEEMRVTELQLSEGAVSNVVQGDVLNGSFSHAIQVTNGDVYQNYTLIVKHDEARILSFKLNDAYTGLIDQEQHTITVRVPSTADVTSMVPIIQTSAGAVVMPASGQVQDFTHPVQFTVSYQSATAVYTVTVIPTDAPSAVYIGLPATLDELNPEEKAAAIWMMAHVANAQYVSFDDICYNRVDLSECQIIWWHLHIEGGIDNMDKFAQHAPQAINAAVKMKELYDRGVHFLLTRYATYYAVQLGAAKDDMFPNNCWGGTEENGEITSGPWSFSNKNHETHPVYRNLFMKEGEPSAVFTFDAGYRTTNSTAQWHIGTDWGGYADVATWRQKHGGVDLGHGGDGAIVLWEYPASDGKGGIVCIGSGCYDWYSFGVDISADRFHGNVATMTENAINYLINQ
;
A
#
# COMPACT_ATOMS: atom_id res chain seq x y z
N MET A 1 -39.29 -66.33 66.66
CA MET A 1 -38.41 -66.29 67.84
C MET A 1 -36.98 -66.40 67.36
N GLY A 2 -36.10 -65.52 67.86
CA GLY A 2 -34.66 -65.74 67.95
C GLY A 2 -33.86 -65.59 66.65
N GLY A 3 -33.22 -64.43 66.49
CA GLY A 3 -32.07 -64.29 65.60
C GLY A 3 -30.85 -65.06 66.10
N LEU A 4 -29.92 -65.34 65.20
CA LEU A 4 -28.58 -65.81 65.52
C LEU A 4 -27.58 -65.13 64.58
N THR A 5 -26.74 -64.30 65.19
CA THR A 5 -25.50 -63.76 64.62
C THR A 5 -24.42 -64.84 64.66
N VAL A 6 -23.69 -65.09 63.57
CA VAL A 6 -22.27 -65.50 63.62
C VAL A 6 -21.53 -64.90 62.42
N ILE A 7 -20.42 -64.25 62.77
CA ILE A 7 -19.41 -63.57 61.96
C ILE A 7 -18.45 -64.60 61.35
N LEU A 8 -18.02 -64.42 60.10
CA LEU A 8 -16.69 -64.87 59.65
C LEU A 8 -16.06 -63.84 58.69
N SER A 9 -15.06 -63.15 59.22
CA SER A 9 -14.06 -62.28 58.60
C SER A 9 -13.06 -63.10 57.75
N ALA A 10 -12.65 -62.67 56.56
CA ALA A 10 -11.44 -61.91 56.20
C ALA A 10 -11.18 -62.28 54.71
N ILE A 11 -10.68 -61.44 53.80
CA ILE A 11 -9.50 -60.58 53.84
C ILE A 11 -9.82 -59.33 53.02
N GLY A 12 -9.76 -58.15 53.64
CA GLY A 12 -9.66 -56.89 52.91
C GLY A 12 -8.23 -56.72 52.43
N CYS A 13 -8.05 -56.47 51.14
CA CYS A 13 -6.83 -55.83 50.66
C CYS A 13 -6.89 -54.36 51.06
N ASP A 14 -5.82 -53.95 51.72
CA ASP A 14 -5.43 -52.58 52.01
C ASP A 14 -5.12 -51.88 50.68
N ASP A 15 -5.69 -50.71 50.43
CA ASP A 15 -5.29 -49.79 49.35
C ASP A 15 -5.72 -48.35 49.71
N HIS A 16 -5.04 -47.78 50.71
CA HIS A 16 -5.05 -46.32 50.91
C HIS A 16 -4.04 -45.65 49.97
N HIS A 17 -4.44 -45.37 48.74
CA HIS A 17 -3.77 -44.40 47.88
C HIS A 17 -4.27 -42.98 48.20
N GLU A 18 -3.75 -42.39 49.27
CA GLU A 18 -3.81 -40.93 49.45
C GLU A 18 -2.92 -40.29 48.36
N SER A 19 -3.55 -39.68 47.36
CA SER A 19 -2.84 -38.97 46.30
C SER A 19 -2.19 -37.71 46.87
N ASN A 20 -0.85 -37.68 46.97
CA ASN A 20 -0.07 -36.53 47.48
C ASN A 20 -0.03 -35.31 46.53
N LEU A 21 -1.03 -35.14 45.66
CA LEU A 21 -1.06 -34.07 44.66
C LEU A 21 -1.31 -32.70 45.32
N LYS A 22 -0.38 -31.77 45.14
CA LYS A 22 -0.46 -30.36 45.58
C LYS A 22 -1.05 -29.50 44.46
N LEU A 23 -2.37 -29.39 44.47
CA LEU A 23 -3.15 -28.70 43.43
C LEU A 23 -3.49 -27.23 43.73
N ASN A 24 -2.92 -26.65 44.79
CA ASN A 24 -3.25 -25.31 45.28
C ASN A 24 -2.14 -24.26 45.09
N GLY A 25 -1.11 -24.56 44.28
CA GLY A 25 -0.01 -23.63 44.01
C GLY A 25 -0.37 -22.57 42.96
N ASP A 26 -0.07 -21.30 43.23
CA ASP A 26 -0.19 -20.23 42.22
C ASP A 26 0.97 -20.32 41.23
N THR A 27 0.68 -20.12 39.94
CA THR A 27 1.61 -20.32 38.81
C THR A 27 1.73 -19.08 37.91
N HIS A 28 1.74 -17.89 38.51
CA HIS A 28 1.67 -16.63 37.77
C HIS A 28 3.04 -16.00 37.56
N ILE A 29 3.24 -15.38 36.39
CA ILE A 29 4.30 -14.39 36.20
C ILE A 29 3.81 -13.04 36.75
N ILE A 30 4.61 -12.43 37.62
CA ILE A 30 4.35 -11.12 38.24
C ILE A 30 5.04 -10.00 37.45
N ALA A 31 6.30 -10.22 37.05
CA ALA A 31 7.08 -9.31 36.24
C ALA A 31 8.07 -10.12 35.39
N LEU A 32 8.36 -9.63 34.19
CA LEU A 32 9.42 -10.15 33.32
C LEU A 32 10.00 -8.97 32.55
N ALA A 33 11.32 -8.91 32.43
CA ALA A 33 12.01 -7.98 31.55
C ALA A 33 13.08 -8.70 30.75
N LEU A 34 13.26 -8.27 29.50
CA LEU A 34 14.38 -8.65 28.66
C LEU A 34 15.23 -7.42 28.42
N ASP A 35 16.52 -7.49 28.76
CA ASP A 35 17.46 -6.37 28.74
C ASP A 35 16.87 -5.17 29.49
N ASP A 36 16.68 -4.04 28.82
CA ASP A 36 16.10 -2.83 29.41
C ASP A 36 14.58 -2.72 29.19
N TYR A 37 13.94 -3.73 28.59
CA TYR A 37 12.54 -3.69 28.16
C TYR A 37 11.64 -4.55 29.05
N ALA A 38 10.71 -3.88 29.74
CA ALA A 38 9.71 -4.53 30.57
C ALA A 38 8.63 -5.23 29.72
N GLY A 39 8.25 -6.43 30.14
CA GLY A 39 7.18 -7.21 29.53
C GLY A 39 5.79 -6.84 30.05
N VAL A 40 4.84 -6.73 29.14
CA VAL A 40 3.41 -6.57 29.44
C VAL A 40 2.77 -7.95 29.56
N ILE A 41 2.20 -8.24 30.73
CA ILE A 41 1.62 -9.55 31.05
C ILE A 41 0.10 -9.52 30.83
N ASP A 42 -0.40 -10.34 29.90
CA ASP A 42 -1.82 -10.63 29.76
C ASP A 42 -2.14 -11.96 30.46
N LYS A 43 -2.77 -11.87 31.63
CA LYS A 43 -3.13 -13.02 32.46
C LYS A 43 -4.27 -13.87 31.90
N LYS A 44 -5.09 -13.33 30.98
CA LYS A 44 -6.18 -14.09 30.34
C LYS A 44 -5.66 -14.84 29.12
N ALA A 45 -4.85 -14.16 28.30
CA ALA A 45 -4.23 -14.77 27.12
C ALA A 45 -3.03 -15.64 27.46
N LEU A 46 -2.50 -15.54 28.68
CA LEU A 46 -1.25 -16.18 29.13
C LEU A 46 -0.09 -15.82 28.21
N THR A 47 0.06 -14.51 27.96
CA THR A 47 1.17 -13.99 27.15
C THR A 47 1.96 -12.96 27.93
N VAL A 48 3.25 -12.86 27.59
CA VAL A 48 4.12 -11.77 27.99
C VAL A 48 4.63 -11.13 26.70
N THR A 49 4.31 -9.87 26.45
CA THR A 49 4.79 -9.15 25.28
C THR A 49 5.86 -8.15 25.69
N VAL A 50 7.06 -8.27 25.12
CA VAL A 50 8.15 -7.30 25.30
C VAL A 50 8.27 -6.47 24.03
N GLY A 51 7.98 -5.18 24.13
CA GLY A 51 8.14 -4.21 23.05
C GLY A 51 9.58 -3.70 23.01
N VAL A 52 10.20 -3.72 21.83
CA VAL A 52 11.56 -3.22 21.59
C VAL A 52 11.58 -2.21 20.43
N PRO A 53 12.58 -1.32 20.34
CA PRO A 53 12.71 -0.41 19.21
C PRO A 53 12.82 -1.15 17.87
N GLU A 54 12.38 -0.50 16.80
CA GLU A 54 12.38 -1.07 15.44
C GLU A 54 13.76 -1.60 14.99
N SER A 55 14.84 -0.94 15.39
CA SER A 55 16.21 -1.33 15.03
C SER A 55 16.93 -2.22 16.06
N TYR A 56 16.25 -2.66 17.11
CA TYR A 56 16.88 -3.44 18.18
C TYR A 56 17.19 -4.88 17.72
N ASP A 57 18.37 -5.40 18.02
CA ASP A 57 18.70 -6.79 17.71
C ASP A 57 18.06 -7.74 18.73
N THR A 58 17.22 -8.65 18.26
CA THR A 58 16.49 -9.59 19.12
C THR A 58 17.09 -10.99 19.15
N GLU A 59 18.21 -11.25 18.46
CA GLU A 59 18.79 -12.60 18.40
C GLU A 59 19.31 -13.09 19.76
N GLU A 60 19.75 -12.17 20.63
CA GLU A 60 20.28 -12.46 21.96
C GLU A 60 19.77 -11.45 23.01
N MET A 61 18.65 -11.77 23.65
CA MET A 61 18.06 -10.94 24.69
C MET A 61 18.20 -11.58 26.08
N ARG A 62 18.70 -10.83 27.07
CA ARG A 62 18.91 -11.37 28.42
C ARG A 62 17.67 -11.21 29.29
N VAL A 63 17.25 -12.25 29.99
CA VAL A 63 16.22 -12.15 31.04
C VAL A 63 16.80 -11.38 32.24
N THR A 64 16.51 -10.08 32.32
CA THR A 64 17.04 -9.19 33.37
C THR A 64 16.16 -9.16 34.61
N GLU A 65 14.86 -9.45 34.45
CA GLU A 65 13.92 -9.58 35.55
C GLU A 65 12.98 -10.76 35.31
N LEU A 66 12.75 -11.57 36.35
CA LEU A 66 11.68 -12.56 36.39
C LEU A 66 11.17 -12.71 37.82
N GLN A 67 9.94 -12.28 38.05
CA GLN A 67 9.24 -12.43 39.33
C GLN A 67 8.05 -13.36 39.13
N LEU A 68 7.94 -14.39 39.98
CA LEU A 68 6.88 -15.39 39.94
C LEU A 68 6.04 -15.35 41.23
N SER A 69 4.86 -15.96 41.21
CA SER A 69 4.09 -16.24 42.42
C SER A 69 4.90 -17.03 43.46
N GLU A 70 4.58 -16.84 44.74
CA GLU A 70 5.36 -17.43 45.83
C GLU A 70 5.45 -18.96 45.72
N GLY A 71 6.69 -19.48 45.79
CA GLY A 71 6.98 -20.91 45.69
C GLY A 71 6.96 -21.48 44.27
N ALA A 72 6.64 -20.69 43.25
CA ALA A 72 6.69 -21.13 41.86
C ALA A 72 8.11 -21.10 41.29
N VAL A 73 8.36 -21.97 40.31
CA VAL A 73 9.59 -22.03 39.51
C VAL A 73 9.25 -22.06 38.02
N SER A 74 10.19 -21.73 37.14
CA SER A 74 9.98 -21.82 35.70
C SER A 74 11.16 -22.44 34.96
N ASN A 75 10.89 -22.88 33.72
CA ASN A 75 11.92 -23.39 32.80
C ASN A 75 12.86 -22.29 32.27
N VAL A 76 12.44 -21.03 32.33
CA VAL A 76 13.25 -19.84 32.07
C VAL A 76 13.58 -19.19 33.40
N VAL A 77 14.82 -18.75 33.62
CA VAL A 77 15.26 -18.09 34.84
C VAL A 77 15.94 -16.76 34.54
N GLN A 78 16.01 -15.90 35.56
CA GLN A 78 16.74 -14.64 35.45
C GLN A 78 18.22 -14.93 35.10
N GLY A 79 18.72 -14.26 34.07
CA GLY A 79 20.06 -14.43 33.53
C GLY A 79 20.16 -15.28 32.26
N ASP A 80 19.09 -15.98 31.88
CA ASP A 80 19.01 -16.70 30.60
C ASP A 80 19.13 -15.73 29.42
N VAL A 81 19.59 -16.23 28.27
CA VAL A 81 19.61 -15.50 27.00
C VAL A 81 18.65 -16.20 26.06
N LEU A 82 17.71 -15.45 25.50
CA LEU A 82 16.65 -15.93 24.63
C LEU A 82 16.77 -15.25 23.26
N ASN A 83 16.53 -16.01 22.19
CA ASN A 83 16.38 -15.43 20.87
C ASN A 83 14.94 -14.91 20.70
N GLY A 84 14.75 -13.61 20.87
CA GLY A 84 13.47 -12.92 20.77
C GLY A 84 12.84 -12.91 19.38
N SER A 85 13.57 -13.30 18.33
CA SER A 85 13.01 -13.44 16.98
C SER A 85 11.99 -14.58 16.87
N PHE A 86 11.87 -15.43 17.90
CA PHE A 86 10.86 -16.47 18.02
C PHE A 86 10.12 -16.40 19.36
N SER A 87 8.88 -16.88 19.38
CA SER A 87 8.12 -16.98 20.63
C SER A 87 8.66 -18.10 21.53
N HIS A 88 8.74 -17.85 22.83
CA HIS A 88 9.18 -18.84 23.83
C HIS A 88 8.05 -19.27 24.75
N ALA A 89 8.01 -20.56 25.08
CA ALA A 89 7.10 -21.08 26.11
C ALA A 89 7.77 -20.98 27.49
N ILE A 90 7.14 -20.24 28.41
CA ILE A 90 7.53 -20.19 29.83
C ILE A 90 6.52 -21.01 30.62
N GLN A 91 6.94 -22.20 31.04
CA GLN A 91 6.18 -23.03 31.97
C GLN A 91 6.50 -22.59 33.40
N VAL A 92 5.49 -22.12 34.12
CA VAL A 92 5.57 -21.81 35.56
C VAL A 92 4.90 -22.95 36.32
N THR A 93 5.61 -23.55 37.28
CA THR A 93 5.19 -24.73 38.03
C THR A 93 5.23 -24.44 39.53
N ASN A 94 4.21 -24.86 40.26
CA ASN A 94 4.14 -24.77 41.72
C ASN A 94 3.45 -26.02 42.29
N GLY A 95 4.21 -26.94 42.88
CA GLY A 95 3.69 -28.26 43.25
C GLY A 95 3.35 -29.08 42.00
N ASP A 96 2.12 -29.59 41.91
CA ASP A 96 1.65 -30.44 40.82
C ASP A 96 0.80 -29.68 39.78
N VAL A 97 0.75 -28.35 39.87
CA VAL A 97 0.08 -27.48 38.90
C VAL A 97 1.09 -26.65 38.13
N TYR A 98 0.77 -26.39 36.86
CA TYR A 98 1.58 -25.58 35.98
C TYR A 98 0.71 -24.69 35.09
N GLN A 99 1.31 -23.60 34.61
CA GLN A 99 0.72 -22.71 33.61
C GLN A 99 1.78 -22.35 32.57
N ASN A 100 1.40 -22.38 31.30
CA ASN A 100 2.30 -22.05 30.19
C ASN A 100 1.98 -20.66 29.67
N TYR A 101 2.96 -19.77 29.74
CA TYR A 101 2.93 -18.45 29.13
C TYR A 101 3.66 -18.47 27.79
N THR A 102 3.21 -17.66 26.84
CA THR A 102 3.94 -17.40 25.59
C THR A 102 4.62 -16.03 25.69
N LEU A 103 5.95 -16.02 25.70
CA LEU A 103 6.76 -14.81 25.59
C LEU A 103 6.91 -14.45 24.12
N ILE A 104 6.57 -13.20 23.78
CA ILE A 104 6.62 -12.65 22.42
C ILE A 104 7.41 -11.35 22.49
N VAL A 105 8.44 -11.21 21.65
CA VAL A 105 9.10 -9.93 21.43
C VAL A 105 8.50 -9.31 20.18
N LYS A 106 8.22 -8.00 20.23
CA LYS A 106 7.69 -7.24 19.09
C LYS A 106 8.48 -5.96 18.92
N HIS A 107 8.72 -5.59 17.68
CA HIS A 107 9.20 -4.26 17.36
C HIS A 107 8.04 -3.27 17.45
N ASP A 108 8.16 -2.27 18.32
CA ASP A 108 7.26 -1.13 18.36
C ASP A 108 7.55 -0.23 17.13
N GLU A 109 6.51 0.34 16.52
CA GLU A 109 6.63 1.26 15.39
C GLU A 109 6.01 2.63 15.70
N ALA A 110 6.78 3.69 15.51
CA ALA A 110 6.34 5.07 15.65
C ALA A 110 6.52 5.80 14.30
N ARG A 111 5.44 6.01 13.54
CA ARG A 111 5.50 6.61 12.20
C ARG A 111 4.52 7.76 12.03
N ILE A 112 4.88 8.75 11.21
CA ILE A 112 3.93 9.72 10.65
C ILE A 112 3.35 9.09 9.38
N LEU A 113 2.03 8.93 9.33
CA LEU A 113 1.30 8.29 8.23
C LEU A 113 0.72 9.30 7.24
N SER A 114 0.37 10.49 7.72
CA SER A 114 -0.10 11.60 6.88
C SER A 114 0.31 12.93 7.49
N PHE A 115 0.60 13.91 6.63
CA PHE A 115 0.99 15.25 7.00
C PHE A 115 0.39 16.25 5.99
N LYS A 116 -0.38 17.23 6.47
CA LYS A 116 -0.97 18.29 5.63
C LYS A 116 -0.82 19.64 6.31
N LEU A 117 -0.52 20.70 5.56
CA LEU A 117 -0.45 22.07 6.08
C LEU A 117 -1.71 22.85 5.70
N ASN A 118 -2.29 23.55 6.66
CA ASN A 118 -3.46 24.43 6.53
C ASN A 118 -4.69 23.76 5.89
N ASP A 119 -4.82 22.44 6.04
CA ASP A 119 -5.82 21.63 5.34
C ASP A 119 -5.84 21.82 3.80
N ALA A 120 -4.72 22.26 3.23
CA ALA A 120 -4.60 22.54 1.80
C ALA A 120 -3.43 21.81 1.14
N TYR A 121 -2.28 21.72 1.82
CA TYR A 121 -1.03 21.27 1.19
C TYR A 121 -0.58 19.93 1.76
N THR A 122 -0.74 18.86 0.98
CA THR A 122 -0.31 17.51 1.36
C THR A 122 1.21 17.39 1.30
N GLY A 123 1.80 16.78 2.32
CA GLY A 123 3.23 16.47 2.38
C GLY A 123 3.54 15.09 1.82
N LEU A 124 4.61 15.00 1.03
CA LEU A 124 5.20 13.74 0.60
C LEU A 124 6.08 13.21 1.73
N ILE A 125 5.77 12.01 2.23
CA ILE A 125 6.48 11.39 3.34
C ILE A 125 7.42 10.31 2.80
N ASP A 126 8.71 10.48 3.08
CA ASP A 126 9.72 9.43 2.92
C ASP A 126 9.90 8.73 4.28
N GLN A 127 9.45 7.47 4.34
CA GLN A 127 9.51 6.67 5.56
C GLN A 127 10.92 6.16 5.87
N GLU A 128 11.78 6.01 4.87
CA GLU A 128 13.13 5.46 5.04
C GLU A 128 14.11 6.57 5.46
N GLN A 129 13.99 7.75 4.86
CA GLN A 129 14.82 8.92 5.22
C GLN A 129 14.22 9.74 6.37
N HIS A 130 13.00 9.42 6.81
CA HIS A 130 12.23 10.20 7.77
C HIS A 130 12.18 11.69 7.39
N THR A 131 11.85 11.98 6.12
CA THR A 131 11.67 13.35 5.65
C THR A 131 10.24 13.56 5.18
N ILE A 132 9.77 14.80 5.29
CA ILE A 132 8.46 15.20 4.77
C ILE A 132 8.68 16.47 3.96
N THR A 133 8.34 16.44 2.68
CA THR A 133 8.41 17.61 1.81
C THR A 133 7.01 18.12 1.52
N VAL A 134 6.75 19.38 1.85
CA VAL A 134 5.49 20.06 1.50
C VAL A 134 5.81 21.18 0.52
N ARG A 135 5.13 21.18 -0.62
CA ARG A 135 5.24 22.26 -1.61
C ARG A 135 4.01 23.16 -1.52
N VAL A 136 4.24 24.45 -1.56
CA VAL A 136 3.21 25.48 -1.40
C VAL A 136 3.39 26.55 -2.47
N PRO A 137 2.33 27.27 -2.89
CA PRO A 137 2.47 28.39 -3.81
C PRO A 137 3.52 29.38 -3.32
N SER A 138 4.25 30.01 -4.23
CA SER A 138 5.31 30.97 -3.90
C SER A 138 4.82 32.15 -3.05
N THR A 139 3.51 32.42 -3.08
CA THR A 139 2.83 33.48 -2.32
C THR A 139 2.33 33.04 -0.93
N ALA A 140 2.45 31.77 -0.54
CA ALA A 140 1.96 31.28 0.74
C ALA A 140 2.82 31.78 1.92
N ASP A 141 2.16 32.15 3.03
CA ASP A 141 2.87 32.54 4.26
C ASP A 141 3.34 31.30 5.05
N VAL A 142 4.63 30.98 4.90
CA VAL A 142 5.27 29.84 5.58
C VAL A 142 5.67 30.13 7.03
N THR A 143 5.53 31.37 7.51
CA THR A 143 5.90 31.73 8.89
C THR A 143 4.89 31.26 9.94
N SER A 144 3.69 30.86 9.49
CA SER A 144 2.58 30.47 10.37
C SER A 144 1.66 29.45 9.69
N MET A 145 2.10 28.19 9.60
CA MET A 145 1.29 27.09 9.06
C MET A 145 0.84 26.12 10.15
N VAL A 146 -0.37 25.57 9.99
CA VAL A 146 -0.99 24.61 10.90
C VAL A 146 -0.87 23.20 10.32
N PRO A 147 -0.06 22.31 10.90
CA PRO A 147 0.05 20.92 10.48
C PRO A 147 -1.14 20.09 10.98
N ILE A 148 -1.65 19.22 10.11
CA ILE A 148 -2.61 18.16 10.41
C ILE A 148 -1.85 16.84 10.21
N ILE A 149 -1.64 16.13 11.30
CA ILE A 149 -0.76 14.96 11.36
C ILE A 149 -1.55 13.74 11.82
N GLN A 150 -1.43 12.64 11.06
CA GLN A 150 -1.88 11.32 11.47
C GLN A 150 -0.66 10.43 11.70
N THR A 151 -0.62 9.72 12.83
CA THR A 151 0.48 8.84 13.23
C THR A 151 0.04 7.37 13.26
N SER A 152 0.99 6.46 13.46
CA SER A 152 0.69 5.07 13.82
C SER A 152 -0.19 4.99 15.07
N ALA A 153 -1.00 3.94 15.18
CA ALA A 153 -1.98 3.80 16.25
C ALA A 153 -1.31 3.84 17.63
N GLY A 154 -1.80 4.72 18.50
CA GLY A 154 -1.26 4.92 19.86
C GLY A 154 -0.02 5.80 19.95
N ALA A 155 0.61 6.17 18.83
CA ALA A 155 1.75 7.06 18.82
C ALA A 155 1.34 8.53 19.09
N VAL A 156 2.26 9.28 19.69
CA VAL A 156 2.13 10.72 19.94
C VAL A 156 3.20 11.48 19.14
N VAL A 157 2.89 12.71 18.70
CA VAL A 157 3.81 13.54 17.90
C VAL A 157 4.03 14.90 18.54
N MET A 158 5.26 15.40 18.49
CA MET A 158 5.68 16.71 18.97
C MET A 158 6.57 17.42 17.94
N PRO A 159 6.27 18.65 17.49
CA PRO A 159 5.11 19.48 17.83
C PRO A 159 3.76 18.78 17.56
N ALA A 160 2.75 19.14 18.36
CA ALA A 160 1.46 18.47 18.27
C ALA A 160 0.70 18.90 17.01
N SER A 161 -0.07 17.99 16.43
CA SER A 161 -1.03 18.28 15.35
C SER A 161 -1.93 19.47 15.75
N GLY A 162 -2.13 20.42 14.84
CA GLY A 162 -2.89 21.65 15.07
C GLY A 162 -2.10 22.81 15.68
N GLN A 163 -0.84 22.62 16.09
CA GLN A 163 -0.01 23.73 16.59
C GLN A 163 0.65 24.49 15.45
N VAL A 164 0.44 25.81 15.38
CA VAL A 164 1.11 26.70 14.42
C VAL A 164 2.62 26.55 14.51
N GLN A 165 3.29 26.36 13.37
CA GLN A 165 4.74 26.31 13.24
C GLN A 165 5.22 27.29 12.16
N ASP A 166 6.47 27.75 12.32
CA ASP A 166 7.22 28.51 11.32
C ASP A 166 8.08 27.56 10.49
N PHE A 167 7.83 27.51 9.18
CA PHE A 167 8.54 26.66 8.22
C PHE A 167 9.48 27.45 7.31
N THR A 168 9.91 28.65 7.71
CA THR A 168 11.03 29.36 7.03
C THR A 168 12.33 28.56 7.04
N HIS A 169 12.45 27.63 7.98
CA HIS A 169 13.50 26.61 8.05
C HIS A 169 12.87 25.23 8.30
N PRO A 170 13.58 24.12 8.01
CA PRO A 170 13.07 22.78 8.31
C PRO A 170 12.70 22.60 9.79
N VAL A 171 11.57 21.96 10.04
CA VAL A 171 11.03 21.70 11.39
C VAL A 171 11.07 20.21 11.69
N GLN A 172 11.57 19.83 12.86
CA GLN A 172 11.59 18.43 13.28
C GLN A 172 10.33 18.06 14.06
N PHE A 173 9.71 16.94 13.69
CA PHE A 173 8.61 16.30 14.40
C PHE A 173 9.08 14.97 14.97
N THR A 174 9.05 14.83 16.29
CA THR A 174 9.35 13.57 16.98
C THR A 174 8.05 12.81 17.20
N VAL A 175 7.94 11.62 16.64
CA VAL A 175 6.86 10.67 16.92
C VAL A 175 7.38 9.59 17.87
N SER A 176 6.58 9.22 18.88
CA SER A 176 6.95 8.20 19.85
C SER A 176 5.78 7.28 20.20
N TYR A 177 6.09 6.02 20.42
CA TYR A 177 5.15 4.99 20.87
C TYR A 177 5.88 3.92 21.66
N GLN A 178 5.56 3.78 22.95
CA GLN A 178 6.23 2.83 23.86
C GLN A 178 7.76 2.93 23.77
N SER A 179 8.44 1.90 23.26
CA SER A 179 9.90 1.87 23.10
C SER A 179 10.40 2.52 21.80
N ALA A 180 9.52 2.80 20.84
CA ALA A 180 9.87 3.36 19.54
C ALA A 180 9.86 4.90 19.52
N THR A 181 10.83 5.47 18.81
CA THR A 181 10.84 6.89 18.46
C THR A 181 11.40 7.09 17.06
N ALA A 182 10.81 8.03 16.31
CA ALA A 182 11.33 8.47 15.02
C ALA A 182 11.25 10.00 14.92
N VAL A 183 12.20 10.61 14.23
CA VAL A 183 12.25 12.06 14.01
C VAL A 183 12.11 12.34 12.54
N TYR A 184 11.00 12.99 12.15
CA TYR A 184 10.74 13.43 10.79
C TYR A 184 11.19 14.88 10.60
N THR A 185 11.99 15.14 9.57
CA THR A 185 12.34 16.51 9.18
C THR A 185 11.38 17.01 8.11
N VAL A 186 10.55 17.99 8.45
CA VAL A 186 9.59 18.62 7.54
C VAL A 186 10.24 19.83 6.88
N THR A 187 10.25 19.86 5.56
CA THR A 187 10.72 20.99 4.75
C THR A 187 9.58 21.54 3.90
N VAL A 188 9.37 22.86 3.96
CA VAL A 188 8.41 23.56 3.09
C VAL A 188 9.15 24.25 1.96
N ILE A 189 8.73 24.01 0.73
CA ILE A 189 9.33 24.57 -0.48
C ILE A 189 8.28 25.46 -1.17
N PRO A 190 8.44 26.79 -1.14
CA PRO A 190 7.62 27.69 -1.93
C PRO A 190 7.97 27.55 -3.42
N THR A 191 7.04 27.04 -4.21
CA THR A 191 7.21 26.84 -5.65
C THR A 191 5.85 26.86 -6.36
N ASP A 192 5.82 27.41 -7.56
CA ASP A 192 4.64 27.36 -8.44
C ASP A 192 4.77 26.22 -9.47
N ALA A 193 5.95 25.59 -9.59
CA ALA A 193 6.19 24.45 -10.46
C ALA A 193 5.60 23.18 -9.82
N PRO A 194 4.72 22.44 -10.53
CA PRO A 194 4.16 21.20 -10.01
C PRO A 194 5.22 20.09 -9.93
N SER A 195 5.19 19.31 -8.86
CA SER A 195 5.97 18.07 -8.75
C SER A 195 5.26 16.88 -9.39
N ALA A 196 3.94 16.97 -9.57
CA ALA A 196 3.13 15.97 -10.24
C ALA A 196 2.13 16.65 -11.17
N VAL A 197 1.86 16.06 -12.32
CA VAL A 197 0.94 16.64 -13.29
C VAL A 197 -0.11 15.61 -13.69
N TYR A 198 -1.39 15.99 -13.59
CA TYR A 198 -2.43 15.33 -14.37
C TYR A 198 -2.50 16.03 -15.72
N ILE A 199 -2.27 15.31 -16.81
CA ILE A 199 -2.32 15.90 -18.15
C ILE A 199 -3.60 15.52 -18.89
N GLY A 200 -4.19 16.49 -19.60
CA GLY A 200 -5.40 16.28 -20.40
C GLY A 200 -5.37 16.96 -21.77
N LEU A 201 -6.31 16.56 -22.64
CA LEU A 201 -6.51 17.19 -23.95
C LEU A 201 -7.23 18.54 -23.89
N PRO A 202 -8.25 18.74 -23.03
CA PRO A 202 -8.90 20.05 -22.87
C PRO A 202 -7.98 21.10 -22.26
N ALA A 203 -8.38 22.37 -22.32
CA ALA A 203 -7.57 23.46 -21.78
C ALA A 203 -7.66 23.54 -20.24
N THR A 204 -8.76 23.06 -19.67
CA THR A 204 -9.00 23.11 -18.22
C THR A 204 -9.58 21.81 -17.70
N LEU A 205 -9.32 21.52 -16.41
CA LEU A 205 -9.87 20.35 -15.72
C LEU A 205 -11.39 20.26 -15.82
N ASP A 206 -12.09 21.41 -15.85
CA ASP A 206 -13.55 21.43 -15.86
C ASP A 206 -14.17 20.92 -17.16
N GLU A 207 -13.40 20.95 -18.25
CA GLU A 207 -13.81 20.50 -19.59
C GLU A 207 -13.54 18.99 -19.81
N LEU A 208 -12.90 18.31 -18.86
CA LEU A 208 -12.72 16.86 -18.92
C LEU A 208 -14.08 16.14 -18.93
N ASN A 209 -14.14 15.02 -19.65
CA ASN A 209 -15.28 14.10 -19.55
C ASN A 209 -15.38 13.51 -18.12
N PRO A 210 -16.55 13.00 -17.69
CA PRO A 210 -16.75 12.55 -16.31
C PRO A 210 -15.74 11.52 -15.80
N GLU A 211 -15.33 10.58 -16.64
CA GLU A 211 -14.33 9.55 -16.33
C GLU A 211 -12.96 10.17 -16.04
N GLU A 212 -12.43 10.96 -16.98
CA GLU A 212 -11.15 11.66 -16.79
C GLU A 212 -11.22 12.67 -15.63
N LYS A 213 -12.35 13.37 -15.47
CA LYS A 213 -12.55 14.35 -14.41
C LYS A 213 -12.53 13.70 -13.03
N ALA A 214 -13.10 12.51 -12.87
CA ALA A 214 -13.05 11.76 -11.61
C ALA A 214 -11.61 11.42 -11.21
N ALA A 215 -10.83 10.89 -12.16
CA ALA A 215 -9.40 10.60 -11.99
C ALA A 215 -8.58 11.87 -11.66
N ALA A 216 -8.81 12.97 -12.39
CA ALA A 216 -8.10 14.23 -12.19
C ALA A 216 -8.38 14.85 -10.81
N ILE A 217 -9.65 14.91 -10.41
CA ILE A 217 -10.06 15.42 -9.09
C ILE A 217 -9.43 14.57 -7.98
N TRP A 218 -9.41 13.24 -8.15
CA TRP A 218 -8.73 12.37 -7.20
C TRP A 218 -7.24 12.73 -7.10
N MET A 219 -6.52 12.90 -8.22
CA MET A 219 -5.10 13.26 -8.18
C MET A 219 -4.86 14.58 -7.44
N MET A 220 -5.66 15.61 -7.74
CA MET A 220 -5.50 16.93 -7.12
C MET A 220 -5.74 16.87 -5.59
N ALA A 221 -6.57 15.94 -5.12
CA ALA A 221 -6.86 15.77 -3.71
C ALA A 221 -5.85 14.91 -2.95
N HIS A 222 -5.16 13.98 -3.62
CA HIS A 222 -4.34 12.95 -2.98
C HIS A 222 -2.84 13.06 -3.26
N VAL A 223 -2.44 13.71 -4.35
CA VAL A 223 -1.02 13.83 -4.74
C VAL A 223 -0.50 15.22 -4.43
N ALA A 224 0.57 15.28 -3.64
CA ALA A 224 1.18 16.53 -3.19
C ALA A 224 1.65 17.39 -4.38
N ASN A 225 1.26 18.67 -4.37
CA ASN A 225 1.60 19.66 -5.40
C ASN A 225 1.33 19.15 -6.83
N ALA A 226 0.24 18.41 -6.96
CA ALA A 226 -0.30 18.03 -8.26
C ALA A 226 -1.01 19.23 -8.89
N GLN A 227 -0.84 19.40 -10.19
CA GLN A 227 -1.59 20.38 -10.99
C GLN A 227 -2.16 19.74 -12.24
N TYR A 228 -3.29 20.26 -12.70
CA TYR A 228 -3.78 19.97 -14.04
C TYR A 228 -3.04 20.82 -15.06
N VAL A 229 -2.59 20.20 -16.15
CA VAL A 229 -1.91 20.87 -17.26
C VAL A 229 -2.48 20.31 -18.57
N SER A 230 -2.70 21.14 -19.58
CA SER A 230 -3.09 20.65 -20.91
C SER A 230 -1.86 20.26 -21.74
N PHE A 231 -2.02 19.34 -22.70
CA PHE A 231 -0.95 19.07 -23.68
C PHE A 231 -0.50 20.33 -24.43
N ASP A 232 -1.42 21.26 -24.70
CA ASP A 232 -1.11 22.53 -25.34
C ASP A 232 -0.22 23.42 -24.45
N ASP A 233 -0.44 23.44 -23.14
CA ASP A 233 0.42 24.21 -22.23
C ASP A 233 1.86 23.72 -22.26
N ILE A 234 2.06 22.41 -22.36
CA ILE A 234 3.41 21.83 -22.54
C ILE A 234 3.96 22.15 -23.93
N CYS A 235 3.17 21.92 -24.98
CA CYS A 235 3.57 22.15 -26.37
C CYS A 235 4.02 23.60 -26.61
N TYR A 236 3.33 24.57 -25.98
CA TYR A 236 3.58 26.00 -26.15
C TYR A 236 4.39 26.63 -25.00
N ASN A 237 4.97 25.82 -24.10
CA ASN A 237 5.79 26.26 -22.95
C ASN A 237 5.08 27.30 -22.06
N ARG A 238 3.81 27.06 -21.72
CA ARG A 238 2.98 27.92 -20.86
C ARG A 238 3.07 27.55 -19.38
N VAL A 239 3.75 26.45 -19.05
CA VAL A 239 3.92 25.93 -17.70
C VAL A 239 5.41 25.66 -17.43
N ASP A 240 5.85 25.93 -16.21
CA ASP A 240 7.17 25.51 -15.72
C ASP A 240 7.07 24.10 -15.16
N LEU A 241 7.79 23.14 -15.76
CA LEU A 241 7.85 21.74 -15.34
C LEU A 241 9.24 21.35 -14.82
N SER A 242 10.02 22.33 -14.35
CA SER A 242 11.38 22.11 -13.84
C SER A 242 11.44 21.16 -12.64
N GLU A 243 10.40 21.15 -11.80
CA GLU A 243 10.27 20.27 -10.63
C GLU A 243 9.40 19.02 -10.87
N CYS A 244 8.83 18.86 -12.06
CA CYS A 244 7.91 17.76 -12.35
C CYS A 244 8.65 16.41 -12.27
N GLN A 245 8.15 15.51 -11.44
CA GLN A 245 8.67 14.15 -11.26
C GLN A 245 7.79 13.12 -11.96
N ILE A 246 6.48 13.33 -12.01
CA ILE A 246 5.53 12.40 -12.63
C ILE A 246 4.44 13.11 -13.43
N ILE A 247 4.05 12.48 -14.53
CA ILE A 247 2.87 12.85 -15.31
C ILE A 247 1.92 11.65 -15.37
N TRP A 248 0.67 11.84 -14.94
CA TRP A 248 -0.41 10.89 -15.15
C TRP A 248 -1.30 11.36 -16.29
N TRP A 249 -1.45 10.50 -17.30
CA TRP A 249 -2.50 10.64 -18.31
C TRP A 249 -3.48 9.47 -18.24
N HIS A 250 -4.76 9.81 -18.05
CA HIS A 250 -5.89 8.92 -18.21
C HIS A 250 -6.68 9.39 -19.43
N LEU A 251 -6.89 8.52 -20.41
CA LEU A 251 -7.59 8.88 -21.65
C LEU A 251 -8.78 7.96 -21.86
N HIS A 252 -9.97 8.56 -21.86
CA HIS A 252 -11.21 7.88 -22.18
C HIS A 252 -11.75 8.39 -23.51
N ILE A 253 -12.14 7.45 -24.38
CA ILE A 253 -12.74 7.75 -25.68
C ILE A 253 -13.96 6.86 -25.83
N GLU A 254 -15.14 7.49 -25.97
CA GLU A 254 -16.40 6.80 -26.23
C GLU A 254 -16.31 5.91 -27.48
N GLY A 255 -16.64 4.62 -27.33
CA GLY A 255 -16.58 3.63 -28.42
C GLY A 255 -15.17 3.11 -28.73
N GLY A 256 -14.17 3.62 -28.02
CA GLY A 256 -12.80 3.14 -28.02
C GLY A 256 -11.95 3.45 -29.26
N ILE A 257 -10.67 3.12 -29.14
CA ILE A 257 -9.69 3.17 -30.23
C ILE A 257 -8.92 1.85 -30.32
N ASP A 258 -8.49 1.49 -31.52
CA ASP A 258 -7.86 0.20 -31.82
C ASP A 258 -6.60 0.30 -32.70
N ASN A 259 -6.17 1.53 -33.01
CA ASN A 259 -4.97 1.79 -33.80
C ASN A 259 -4.45 3.21 -33.60
N MET A 260 -3.23 3.45 -34.06
CA MET A 260 -2.54 4.73 -33.92
C MET A 260 -3.16 5.87 -34.75
N ASP A 261 -3.82 5.58 -35.88
CA ASP A 261 -4.51 6.62 -36.67
C ASP A 261 -5.71 7.18 -35.90
N LYS A 262 -6.51 6.32 -35.28
CA LYS A 262 -7.61 6.73 -34.40
C LYS A 262 -7.08 7.46 -33.18
N PHE A 263 -6.00 6.96 -32.55
CA PHE A 263 -5.35 7.65 -31.44
C PHE A 263 -4.95 9.08 -31.84
N ALA A 264 -4.28 9.26 -32.99
CA ALA A 264 -3.86 10.57 -33.48
C ALA A 264 -5.03 11.50 -33.82
N GLN A 265 -6.15 10.95 -34.32
CA GLN A 265 -7.37 11.72 -34.59
C GLN A 265 -8.05 12.20 -33.31
N HIS A 266 -8.07 11.38 -32.26
CA HIS A 266 -8.72 11.69 -30.99
C HIS A 266 -7.84 12.48 -30.02
N ALA A 267 -6.51 12.38 -30.15
CA ALA A 267 -5.55 13.06 -29.28
C ALA A 267 -4.50 13.90 -30.07
N PRO A 268 -4.90 14.78 -31.00
CA PRO A 268 -3.95 15.54 -31.81
C PRO A 268 -3.04 16.46 -30.98
N GLN A 269 -3.52 16.99 -29.86
CA GLN A 269 -2.72 17.80 -28.93
C GLN A 269 -1.57 16.96 -28.33
N ALA A 270 -1.83 15.70 -27.97
CA ALA A 270 -0.81 14.80 -27.45
C ALA A 270 0.25 14.45 -28.51
N ILE A 271 -0.16 14.27 -29.76
CA ILE A 271 0.76 14.07 -30.89
C ILE A 271 1.65 15.30 -31.10
N ASN A 272 1.06 16.51 -31.08
CA ASN A 272 1.80 17.75 -31.24
C ASN A 272 2.82 17.98 -30.10
N ALA A 273 2.49 17.55 -28.88
CA ALA A 273 3.35 17.66 -27.71
C ALA A 273 4.43 16.55 -27.61
N ALA A 274 4.42 15.53 -28.47
CA ALA A 274 5.22 14.31 -28.31
C ALA A 274 6.73 14.58 -28.11
N VAL A 275 7.30 15.55 -28.84
CA VAL A 275 8.72 15.92 -28.67
C VAL A 275 8.98 16.46 -27.26
N LYS A 276 8.12 17.33 -26.74
CA LYS A 276 8.27 17.91 -25.39
C LYS A 276 8.03 16.89 -24.28
N MET A 277 7.06 16.01 -24.48
CA MET A 277 6.78 14.91 -23.55
C MET A 277 7.95 13.92 -23.51
N LYS A 278 8.55 13.64 -24.67
CA LYS A 278 9.77 12.83 -24.76
C LYS A 278 10.97 13.50 -24.09
N GLU A 279 11.15 14.82 -24.23
CA GLU A 279 12.19 15.57 -23.50
C GLU A 279 12.04 15.45 -21.98
N LEU A 280 10.81 15.44 -21.45
CA LEU A 280 10.54 15.22 -20.02
C LEU A 280 10.89 13.77 -19.62
N TYR A 281 10.44 12.79 -20.39
CA TYR A 281 10.77 11.39 -20.18
C TYR A 281 12.28 11.12 -20.16
N ASP A 282 13.02 11.67 -21.14
CA ASP A 282 14.47 11.52 -21.27
C ASP A 282 15.24 12.25 -20.15
N ARG A 283 14.58 13.13 -19.38
CA ARG A 283 15.14 13.82 -18.20
C ARG A 283 14.81 13.14 -16.87
N GLY A 284 14.15 11.99 -16.89
CA GLY A 284 13.80 11.24 -15.68
C GLY A 284 12.35 11.44 -15.22
N VAL A 285 11.51 12.19 -15.93
CA VAL A 285 10.10 12.35 -15.55
C VAL A 285 9.36 11.02 -15.80
N HIS A 286 8.68 10.53 -14.78
CA HIS A 286 7.93 9.28 -14.81
C HIS A 286 6.54 9.47 -15.44
N PHE A 287 5.98 8.39 -15.98
CA PHE A 287 4.65 8.40 -16.59
C PHE A 287 3.75 7.30 -16.04
N LEU A 288 2.56 7.69 -15.59
CA LEU A 288 1.46 6.76 -15.41
C LEU A 288 0.52 6.94 -16.61
N LEU A 289 0.35 5.88 -17.40
CA LEU A 289 -0.50 5.88 -18.59
C LEU A 289 -1.63 4.89 -18.40
N THR A 290 -2.88 5.35 -18.46
CA THR A 290 -4.04 4.52 -18.12
C THR A 290 -5.12 4.58 -19.18
N ARG A 291 -5.84 3.47 -19.37
CA ARG A 291 -6.77 3.22 -20.48
C ARG A 291 -6.08 3.48 -21.83
N TYR A 292 -6.67 4.30 -22.70
CA TYR A 292 -6.13 4.54 -24.05
C TYR A 292 -4.84 5.35 -24.07
N ALA A 293 -4.46 6.00 -22.95
CA ALA A 293 -3.20 6.73 -22.86
C ALA A 293 -1.99 5.80 -22.95
N THR A 294 -2.17 4.48 -22.75
CA THR A 294 -1.11 3.47 -22.89
C THR A 294 -0.51 3.42 -24.31
N TYR A 295 -1.23 3.85 -25.34
CA TYR A 295 -0.70 4.04 -26.69
C TYR A 295 0.47 5.03 -26.73
N TYR A 296 0.50 5.98 -25.79
CA TYR A 296 1.48 7.06 -25.77
C TYR A 296 2.88 6.61 -25.35
N ALA A 297 3.02 5.43 -24.73
CA ALA A 297 4.33 4.85 -24.42
C ALA A 297 5.21 4.69 -25.68
N VAL A 298 4.60 4.43 -26.83
CA VAL A 298 5.27 4.38 -28.14
C VAL A 298 5.77 5.76 -28.55
N GLN A 299 4.95 6.80 -28.36
CA GLN A 299 5.33 8.18 -28.70
C GLN A 299 6.49 8.72 -27.84
N LEU A 300 6.62 8.23 -26.61
CA LEU A 300 7.75 8.52 -25.72
C LEU A 300 9.04 7.78 -26.14
N GLY A 301 8.92 6.75 -26.99
CA GLY A 301 10.01 5.88 -27.41
C GLY A 301 10.44 4.87 -26.32
N ALA A 302 9.49 4.43 -25.48
CA ALA A 302 9.74 3.42 -24.45
C ALA A 302 9.69 1.99 -25.02
N ALA A 303 8.80 1.74 -25.98
CA ALA A 303 8.70 0.47 -26.71
C ALA A 303 9.92 0.28 -27.64
N LYS A 304 10.48 -0.93 -27.69
CA LYS A 304 11.65 -1.27 -28.52
C LYS A 304 11.32 -1.55 -29.98
N ASP A 305 10.08 -1.95 -30.26
CA ASP A 305 9.60 -2.35 -31.59
C ASP A 305 8.51 -1.43 -32.15
N ASP A 306 8.28 -0.29 -31.50
CA ASP A 306 7.28 0.72 -31.87
C ASP A 306 5.84 0.20 -32.01
N MET A 307 5.55 -0.97 -31.43
CA MET A 307 4.22 -1.57 -31.44
C MET A 307 3.35 -0.96 -30.34
N PHE A 308 2.04 -0.87 -30.58
CA PHE A 308 1.04 -0.40 -29.61
C PHE A 308 0.11 -1.56 -29.19
N PRO A 309 -0.66 -1.41 -28.09
CA PRO A 309 -1.57 -2.46 -27.63
C PRO A 309 -2.45 -3.00 -28.76
N ASN A 310 -2.43 -4.32 -28.95
CA ASN A 310 -2.99 -4.99 -30.12
C ASN A 310 -4.41 -5.54 -29.88
N ASN A 311 -4.92 -5.39 -28.66
CA ASN A 311 -6.20 -5.89 -28.24
C ASN A 311 -6.96 -4.79 -27.52
N CYS A 312 -7.76 -4.05 -28.29
CA CYS A 312 -8.39 -2.83 -27.83
C CYS A 312 -9.85 -2.77 -28.28
N TRP A 313 -10.73 -2.38 -27.36
CA TRP A 313 -12.12 -2.09 -27.62
C TRP A 313 -12.64 -1.16 -26.52
N GLY A 314 -13.83 -0.59 -26.68
CA GLY A 314 -14.48 0.21 -25.63
C GLY A 314 -15.94 0.46 -25.92
N GLY A 315 -16.73 0.54 -24.86
CA GLY A 315 -18.13 0.92 -24.88
C GLY A 315 -18.32 2.42 -24.73
N THR A 316 -19.57 2.80 -24.46
CA THR A 316 -19.95 4.19 -24.18
C THR A 316 -20.51 4.28 -22.77
N GLU A 317 -20.26 5.36 -22.03
CA GLU A 317 -20.66 5.48 -20.61
C GLU A 317 -22.17 5.21 -20.42
N GLU A 318 -23.02 5.81 -21.25
CA GLU A 318 -24.47 5.68 -21.14
C GLU A 318 -25.03 4.30 -21.52
N ASN A 319 -24.25 3.47 -22.22
CA ASN A 319 -24.67 2.13 -22.67
C ASN A 319 -23.69 1.03 -22.23
N GLY A 320 -22.83 1.32 -21.26
CA GLY A 320 -21.87 0.37 -20.71
C GLY A 320 -22.55 -0.86 -20.12
N GLU A 321 -21.80 -1.95 -20.03
CA GLU A 321 -22.28 -3.17 -19.39
C GLU A 321 -22.49 -2.91 -17.90
N ILE A 322 -23.66 -3.27 -17.38
CA ILE A 322 -23.87 -3.40 -15.94
C ILE A 322 -23.45 -4.81 -15.56
N THR A 323 -22.37 -4.91 -14.78
CA THR A 323 -21.77 -6.19 -14.44
C THR A 323 -22.71 -7.06 -13.61
N SER A 324 -22.79 -8.34 -13.95
CA SER A 324 -23.59 -9.32 -13.19
C SER A 324 -22.82 -9.92 -12.00
N GLY A 325 -21.52 -9.67 -11.93
CA GLY A 325 -20.59 -10.18 -10.93
C GLY A 325 -19.39 -9.23 -10.78
N PRO A 326 -18.56 -9.42 -9.73
CA PRO A 326 -17.37 -8.61 -9.55
C PRO A 326 -16.34 -8.89 -10.65
N TRP A 327 -15.64 -7.87 -11.10
CA TRP A 327 -14.61 -7.98 -12.14
C TRP A 327 -13.21 -7.86 -11.54
N SER A 328 -12.28 -8.64 -12.08
CA SER A 328 -10.88 -8.66 -11.68
C SER A 328 -9.96 -8.96 -12.85
N PHE A 329 -8.68 -8.65 -12.63
CA PHE A 329 -7.57 -9.21 -13.39
C PHE A 329 -6.60 -9.90 -12.41
N SER A 330 -5.70 -10.72 -12.92
CA SER A 330 -4.75 -11.47 -12.11
C SER A 330 -3.41 -10.76 -11.97
N ASN A 331 -2.89 -10.67 -10.75
CA ASN A 331 -1.51 -10.26 -10.46
C ASN A 331 -0.60 -11.46 -10.12
N LYS A 332 -0.97 -12.66 -10.58
CA LYS A 332 -0.25 -13.89 -10.25
C LYS A 332 1.22 -13.80 -10.65
N ASN A 333 2.11 -14.18 -9.73
CA ASN A 333 3.58 -14.05 -9.79
C ASN A 333 4.13 -12.63 -9.61
N HIS A 334 3.27 -11.65 -9.35
CA HIS A 334 3.62 -10.25 -9.10
C HIS A 334 2.97 -9.72 -7.83
N GLU A 335 2.53 -10.60 -6.92
CA GLU A 335 1.73 -10.26 -5.73
C GLU A 335 2.46 -9.29 -4.79
N THR A 336 3.79 -9.29 -4.80
CA THR A 336 4.63 -8.40 -3.99
C THR A 336 4.98 -7.08 -4.67
N HIS A 337 4.58 -6.88 -5.93
CA HIS A 337 4.88 -5.64 -6.64
C HIS A 337 4.22 -4.45 -5.93
N PRO A 338 4.91 -3.31 -5.73
CA PRO A 338 4.39 -2.18 -4.95
C PRO A 338 3.02 -1.67 -5.41
N VAL A 339 2.70 -1.78 -6.71
CA VAL A 339 1.40 -1.40 -7.28
C VAL A 339 0.20 -2.10 -6.61
N TYR A 340 0.39 -3.30 -6.06
CA TYR A 340 -0.66 -4.12 -5.43
C TYR A 340 -0.70 -4.01 -3.90
N ARG A 341 0.08 -3.10 -3.32
CA ARG A 341 0.15 -2.93 -1.85
C ARG A 341 -1.20 -2.47 -1.28
N ASN A 342 -1.61 -3.05 -0.15
CA ASN A 342 -2.80 -2.63 0.60
C ASN A 342 -4.13 -2.63 -0.17
N LEU A 343 -4.24 -3.40 -1.25
CA LEU A 343 -5.53 -3.59 -1.93
C LEU A 343 -6.48 -4.41 -1.07
N PHE A 344 -7.77 -4.09 -1.14
CA PHE A 344 -8.82 -4.91 -0.55
C PHE A 344 -9.00 -6.18 -1.39
N MET A 345 -8.47 -7.30 -0.89
CA MET A 345 -8.48 -8.59 -1.58
C MET A 345 -9.63 -9.47 -1.10
N LYS A 346 -10.22 -10.23 -2.03
CA LYS A 346 -11.25 -11.21 -1.69
C LYS A 346 -10.61 -12.45 -1.04
N GLU A 347 -11.20 -12.90 0.07
CA GLU A 347 -10.75 -14.10 0.76
C GLU A 347 -10.74 -15.33 -0.17
N GLY A 348 -9.66 -16.08 -0.16
CA GLY A 348 -9.49 -17.27 -1.01
C GLY A 348 -9.05 -16.99 -2.45
N GLU A 349 -8.95 -15.72 -2.87
CA GLU A 349 -8.54 -15.32 -4.22
C GLU A 349 -7.38 -14.30 -4.17
N PRO A 350 -6.20 -14.67 -3.61
CA PRO A 350 -5.13 -13.73 -3.29
C PRO A 350 -4.44 -13.13 -4.52
N SER A 351 -4.61 -13.74 -5.70
CA SER A 351 -4.03 -13.25 -6.95
C SER A 351 -5.07 -12.63 -7.90
N ALA A 352 -6.29 -12.35 -7.42
CA ALA A 352 -7.36 -11.70 -8.19
C ALA A 352 -7.59 -10.28 -7.66
N VAL A 353 -7.18 -9.30 -8.47
CA VAL A 353 -7.33 -7.88 -8.16
C VAL A 353 -8.70 -7.42 -8.64
N PHE A 354 -9.66 -7.42 -7.73
CA PHE A 354 -11.01 -6.90 -8.00
C PHE A 354 -11.02 -5.37 -7.95
N THR A 355 -11.73 -4.75 -8.88
CA THR A 355 -11.81 -3.28 -8.98
C THR A 355 -13.24 -2.75 -9.02
N PHE A 356 -14.25 -3.61 -9.15
CA PHE A 356 -15.64 -3.24 -8.92
C PHE A 356 -16.52 -4.49 -8.74
N ASP A 357 -17.63 -4.32 -8.02
CA ASP A 357 -18.62 -5.36 -7.70
C ASP A 357 -19.66 -5.53 -8.84
N ALA A 358 -20.58 -6.48 -8.64
CA ALA A 358 -21.78 -6.59 -9.46
C ALA A 358 -22.62 -5.30 -9.36
N GLY A 359 -23.16 -4.84 -10.49
CA GLY A 359 -23.97 -3.62 -10.58
C GLY A 359 -23.18 -2.38 -11.00
N TYR A 360 -21.85 -2.46 -11.05
CA TYR A 360 -21.03 -1.41 -11.65
C TYR A 360 -21.31 -1.35 -13.17
N ARG A 361 -21.50 -0.14 -13.69
CA ARG A 361 -21.57 0.09 -15.13
C ARG A 361 -20.18 0.44 -15.65
N THR A 362 -19.62 -0.42 -16.50
CA THR A 362 -18.30 -0.19 -17.10
C THR A 362 -18.41 -0.03 -18.61
N THR A 363 -17.55 0.81 -19.17
CA THR A 363 -17.35 0.83 -20.63
C THR A 363 -16.46 -0.30 -21.11
N ASN A 364 -15.83 -1.06 -20.21
CA ASN A 364 -14.89 -2.14 -20.51
C ASN A 364 -13.87 -1.69 -21.56
N SER A 365 -13.34 -0.46 -21.40
CA SER A 365 -12.42 0.11 -22.37
C SER A 365 -11.03 -0.45 -22.13
N THR A 366 -10.56 -1.26 -23.08
CA THR A 366 -9.28 -1.95 -23.02
C THR A 366 -8.28 -1.38 -24.01
N ALA A 367 -7.03 -1.31 -23.57
CA ALA A 367 -5.86 -1.10 -24.40
C ALA A 367 -4.76 -2.05 -23.93
N GLN A 368 -4.94 -3.33 -24.22
CA GLN A 368 -4.15 -4.43 -23.64
C GLN A 368 -3.41 -5.24 -24.72
N TRP A 369 -2.59 -6.20 -24.30
CA TRP A 369 -1.83 -7.05 -25.21
C TRP A 369 -2.38 -8.46 -25.22
N HIS A 370 -2.96 -8.86 -26.34
CA HIS A 370 -3.17 -10.26 -26.65
C HIS A 370 -1.83 -10.95 -26.93
N ILE A 371 -1.64 -12.11 -26.31
CA ILE A 371 -0.44 -12.95 -26.41
C ILE A 371 -0.88 -14.33 -26.90
N GLY A 372 -0.29 -14.78 -28.00
CA GLY A 372 -0.69 -16.03 -28.66
C GLY A 372 -0.15 -16.17 -30.07
N THR A 373 -0.30 -17.37 -30.62
CA THR A 373 0.16 -17.70 -31.98
C THR A 373 -0.89 -17.44 -33.07
N ASP A 374 -2.07 -16.96 -32.67
CA ASP A 374 -3.22 -16.70 -33.53
C ASP A 374 -3.17 -15.28 -34.13
N TRP A 375 -3.28 -14.24 -33.30
CA TRP A 375 -3.24 -12.83 -33.70
C TRP A 375 -2.43 -12.02 -32.68
N GLY A 376 -2.21 -10.72 -32.89
CA GLY A 376 -1.48 -9.86 -31.94
C GLY A 376 0.05 -9.89 -32.02
N GLY A 377 0.67 -10.89 -32.66
CA GLY A 377 2.07 -10.80 -33.12
C GLY A 377 3.15 -11.24 -32.12
N TYR A 378 2.78 -11.73 -30.93
CA TYR A 378 3.71 -12.27 -29.94
C TYR A 378 3.29 -13.67 -29.49
N ALA A 379 4.14 -14.66 -29.75
CA ALA A 379 3.84 -16.07 -29.47
C ALA A 379 3.66 -16.37 -27.97
N ASP A 380 4.41 -15.67 -27.12
CA ASP A 380 4.38 -15.80 -25.66
C ASP A 380 4.86 -14.49 -25.00
N VAL A 381 4.65 -14.40 -23.68
CA VAL A 381 5.03 -13.24 -22.86
C VAL A 381 6.54 -12.98 -22.90
N ALA A 382 7.36 -14.04 -22.96
CA ALA A 382 8.82 -13.90 -23.03
C ALA A 382 9.27 -13.22 -24.32
N THR A 383 8.65 -13.58 -25.45
CA THR A 383 8.87 -12.96 -26.75
C THR A 383 8.42 -11.51 -26.75
N TRP A 384 7.27 -11.21 -26.12
CA TRP A 384 6.81 -9.84 -25.92
C TRP A 384 7.80 -9.02 -25.11
N ARG A 385 8.22 -9.48 -23.93
CA ARG A 385 9.25 -8.81 -23.09
C ARG A 385 10.55 -8.54 -23.88
N GLN A 386 11.00 -9.51 -24.68
CA GLN A 386 12.22 -9.38 -25.45
C GLN A 386 12.11 -8.34 -26.59
N LYS A 387 11.05 -8.43 -27.39
CA LYS A 387 10.88 -7.60 -28.60
C LYS A 387 10.33 -6.22 -28.28
N HIS A 388 9.29 -6.16 -27.45
CA HIS A 388 8.59 -4.93 -27.09
C HIS A 388 9.31 -4.18 -25.97
N GLY A 389 9.93 -4.89 -25.03
CA GLY A 389 10.77 -4.30 -23.99
C GLY A 389 10.06 -3.96 -22.68
N GLY A 390 8.75 -4.20 -22.58
CA GLY A 390 8.01 -4.03 -21.33
C GLY A 390 8.15 -5.22 -20.37
N VAL A 391 7.71 -5.02 -19.12
CA VAL A 391 7.58 -6.04 -18.08
C VAL A 391 6.10 -6.13 -17.69
N ASP A 392 5.44 -7.26 -17.96
CA ASP A 392 4.07 -7.50 -17.49
C ASP A 392 4.04 -7.65 -15.98
N LEU A 393 2.93 -7.16 -15.41
CA LEU A 393 2.64 -7.16 -13.99
C LEU A 393 1.25 -7.74 -13.69
N GLY A 394 0.34 -7.72 -14.67
CA GLY A 394 -1.01 -8.26 -14.51
C GLY A 394 -1.65 -8.75 -15.81
N HIS A 395 -2.52 -9.75 -15.68
CA HIS A 395 -3.12 -10.48 -16.80
C HIS A 395 -4.65 -10.57 -16.71
N GLY A 396 -5.33 -10.40 -17.83
CA GLY A 396 -6.77 -10.63 -17.97
C GLY A 396 -7.13 -12.12 -17.90
N GLY A 397 -8.43 -12.43 -17.79
CA GLY A 397 -8.92 -13.81 -17.76
C GLY A 397 -8.67 -14.60 -19.05
N ASP A 398 -8.45 -13.90 -20.16
CA ASP A 398 -8.04 -14.41 -21.46
C ASP A 398 -6.51 -14.58 -21.60
N GLY A 399 -5.74 -14.20 -20.58
CA GLY A 399 -4.28 -14.22 -20.59
C GLY A 399 -3.63 -12.98 -21.21
N ALA A 400 -4.41 -11.98 -21.62
CA ALA A 400 -3.86 -10.73 -22.13
C ALA A 400 -3.06 -9.98 -21.05
N ILE A 401 -1.97 -9.30 -21.41
CA ILE A 401 -1.26 -8.41 -20.49
C ILE A 401 -2.07 -7.11 -20.37
N VAL A 402 -2.54 -6.81 -19.16
CA VAL A 402 -3.41 -5.66 -18.89
C VAL A 402 -2.76 -4.58 -18.02
N LEU A 403 -1.66 -4.95 -17.34
CA LEU A 403 -0.82 -4.03 -16.57
C LEU A 403 0.63 -4.39 -16.85
N TRP A 404 1.44 -3.39 -17.21
CA TRP A 404 2.86 -3.57 -17.51
C TRP A 404 3.64 -2.29 -17.21
N GLU A 405 4.96 -2.40 -17.20
CA GLU A 405 5.86 -1.28 -16.95
C GLU A 405 7.06 -1.23 -17.89
N TYR A 406 7.70 -0.07 -17.91
CA TYR A 406 9.04 0.18 -18.41
C TYR A 406 9.83 0.80 -17.25
N PRO A 407 10.70 0.03 -16.56
CA PRO A 407 11.46 0.55 -15.43
C PRO A 407 12.36 1.73 -15.82
N ALA A 408 12.59 2.66 -14.89
CA ALA A 408 13.51 3.76 -15.10
C ALA A 408 14.91 3.22 -15.46
N SER A 409 15.52 3.77 -16.51
CA SER A 409 16.81 3.30 -17.02
C SER A 409 17.51 4.37 -17.84
N ASP A 410 18.84 4.39 -17.80
CA ASP A 410 19.69 5.30 -18.58
C ASP A 410 19.32 6.80 -18.42
N GLY A 411 18.87 7.19 -17.23
CA GLY A 411 18.43 8.55 -16.91
C GLY A 411 17.01 8.90 -17.38
N LYS A 412 16.34 7.99 -18.09
CA LYS A 412 14.92 8.13 -18.46
C LYS A 412 14.02 7.72 -17.30
N GLY A 413 12.85 8.34 -17.23
CA GLY A 413 11.83 7.99 -16.24
C GLY A 413 11.32 6.56 -16.40
N GLY A 414 10.60 6.09 -15.39
CA GLY A 414 9.81 4.86 -15.46
C GLY A 414 8.42 5.12 -16.04
N ILE A 415 7.79 4.10 -16.62
CA ILE A 415 6.41 4.17 -17.10
C ILE A 415 5.62 2.99 -16.55
N VAL A 416 4.46 3.23 -15.94
CA VAL A 416 3.46 2.19 -15.66
C VAL A 416 2.27 2.38 -16.59
N CYS A 417 1.86 1.29 -17.24
CA CYS A 417 0.71 1.25 -18.13
C CYS A 417 -0.39 0.36 -17.54
N ILE A 418 -1.62 0.89 -17.43
CA ILE A 418 -2.80 0.14 -17.01
C ILE A 418 -3.85 0.21 -18.12
N GLY A 419 -3.90 -0.82 -18.96
CA GLY A 419 -4.79 -0.95 -20.11
C GLY A 419 -6.02 -1.83 -19.86
N SER A 420 -6.23 -2.26 -18.61
CA SER A 420 -7.31 -3.15 -18.23
C SER A 420 -8.68 -2.47 -18.33
N GLY A 421 -9.68 -3.19 -18.84
CA GLY A 421 -11.09 -2.78 -18.78
C GLY A 421 -11.66 -2.79 -17.35
N CYS A 422 -10.90 -3.33 -16.40
CA CYS A 422 -11.18 -3.25 -14.97
C CYS A 422 -10.73 -1.91 -14.34
N TYR A 423 -9.97 -1.06 -15.05
CA TYR A 423 -9.48 0.21 -14.53
C TYR A 423 -10.37 1.36 -15.03
N ASP A 424 -11.34 1.73 -14.20
CA ASP A 424 -12.47 2.59 -14.57
C ASP A 424 -12.86 3.47 -13.36
N TRP A 425 -12.95 4.78 -13.54
CA TRP A 425 -13.08 5.76 -12.45
C TRP A 425 -14.52 6.25 -12.22
N TYR A 426 -15.39 6.08 -13.21
CA TYR A 426 -16.71 6.67 -13.27
C TYR A 426 -17.72 5.67 -13.81
N SER A 427 -18.85 5.57 -13.11
CA SER A 427 -19.93 4.67 -13.50
C SER A 427 -21.20 5.47 -13.75
N PHE A 428 -21.60 5.58 -15.02
CA PHE A 428 -22.75 6.39 -15.40
C PHE A 428 -24.07 5.85 -14.83
N GLY A 429 -24.77 6.71 -14.08
CA GLY A 429 -26.16 6.48 -13.70
C GLY A 429 -26.38 5.32 -12.72
N VAL A 430 -25.33 4.84 -12.05
CA VAL A 430 -25.42 3.80 -11.02
C VAL A 430 -24.83 4.28 -9.69
N ASP A 431 -25.41 3.83 -8.60
CA ASP A 431 -24.91 4.10 -7.25
C ASP A 431 -23.89 3.05 -6.86
N ILE A 432 -22.62 3.46 -6.78
CA ILE A 432 -21.49 2.61 -6.42
C ILE A 432 -21.09 2.73 -4.95
N SER A 433 -21.89 3.41 -4.10
CA SER A 433 -21.55 3.64 -2.69
C SER A 433 -21.42 2.36 -1.85
N ALA A 434 -22.03 1.25 -2.32
CA ALA A 434 -21.91 -0.06 -1.71
C ALA A 434 -20.84 -0.96 -2.37
N ASP A 435 -20.14 -0.47 -3.40
CA ASP A 435 -19.09 -1.22 -4.08
C ASP A 435 -17.89 -1.40 -3.14
N ARG A 436 -17.50 -2.65 -2.92
CA ARG A 436 -16.42 -2.98 -1.96
C ARG A 436 -15.03 -2.89 -2.59
N PHE A 437 -14.94 -2.94 -3.91
CA PHE A 437 -13.70 -3.09 -4.65
C PHE A 437 -13.30 -1.84 -5.43
N HIS A 438 -14.22 -0.90 -5.71
CA HIS A 438 -13.92 0.32 -6.48
C HIS A 438 -12.82 1.19 -5.86
N GLY A 439 -12.72 1.19 -4.53
CA GLY A 439 -11.61 1.82 -3.82
C GLY A 439 -10.22 1.32 -4.25
N ASN A 440 -10.10 0.08 -4.76
CA ASN A 440 -8.84 -0.45 -5.26
C ASN A 440 -8.31 0.29 -6.50
N VAL A 441 -9.16 0.93 -7.30
CA VAL A 441 -8.72 1.77 -8.43
C VAL A 441 -7.88 2.94 -7.91
N ALA A 442 -8.39 3.64 -6.90
CA ALA A 442 -7.68 4.73 -6.24
C ALA A 442 -6.38 4.25 -5.55
N THR A 443 -6.45 3.19 -4.73
CA THR A 443 -5.27 2.65 -4.03
C THR A 443 -4.19 2.19 -5.01
N MET A 444 -4.55 1.49 -6.08
CA MET A 444 -3.59 1.04 -7.09
C MET A 444 -2.94 2.21 -7.84
N THR A 445 -3.69 3.29 -8.06
CA THR A 445 -3.18 4.52 -8.68
C THR A 445 -2.17 5.22 -7.77
N GLU A 446 -2.51 5.38 -6.50
CA GLU A 446 -1.60 5.92 -5.48
C GLU A 446 -0.31 5.09 -5.41
N ASN A 447 -0.44 3.76 -5.36
CA ASN A 447 0.70 2.86 -5.34
C ASN A 447 1.57 2.98 -6.60
N ALA A 448 0.97 3.10 -7.79
CA ALA A 448 1.71 3.27 -9.04
C ALA A 448 2.50 4.58 -9.05
N ILE A 449 1.87 5.68 -8.61
CA ILE A 449 2.52 7.00 -8.49
C ILE A 449 3.68 6.93 -7.49
N ASN A 450 3.45 6.38 -6.30
CA ASN A 450 4.47 6.26 -5.26
C ASN A 450 5.62 5.33 -5.69
N TYR A 451 5.29 4.21 -6.35
CA TYR A 451 6.30 3.31 -6.90
C TYR A 451 7.19 4.02 -7.92
N LEU A 452 6.60 4.79 -8.83
CA LEU A 452 7.34 5.51 -9.87
C LEU A 452 8.24 6.60 -9.29
N ILE A 453 7.74 7.41 -8.34
CA ILE A 453 8.52 8.53 -7.75
C ILE A 453 9.68 8.03 -6.88
N ASN A 454 9.59 6.82 -6.33
CA ASN A 454 10.59 6.24 -5.42
C ASN A 454 11.62 5.32 -6.12
N GLN A 455 11.75 5.38 -7.47
CA GLN A 455 12.72 4.55 -8.22
C GLN A 455 14.14 5.10 -8.23
#